data_AF-A0A1S1D6U7-F1
#
_entry.id   AF-A0A1S1D6U7-F1
#
_cell.length_a   1.000
_cell.length_b   1.000
_cell.length_c   1.000
_cell.angle_alpha   90.00
_cell.angle_beta   90.00
_cell.angle_gamma   90.00
#
_symmetry.space_group_name_H-M   'P 1'
#
loop_
_entity.id
_entity.type
_entity.pdbx_description
1 polymer ?
#
loop_
_entity_poly.entity_id
_entity_poly.type
_entity_poly.pdbx_seq_one_letter_code
_entity_poly.pdbx_strand_id
1 'polypeptide(L)'
;MTITAPETTQERFSARLKESTKHVHDNAEHSTFMEDLMGGSLNTEAYLRLINQYVHIYEALEAVSEHYRAEPSPITEPFTHPGLDRAEYIRADIRALGQDGDIDAPLPATAEYVERIRATINSPERYLAHHYLRYLGDLSGGQAVAALVTRHYGIPAEALSMYRFTELPKPKVFKDGYRELLDNAPLTDEQREALIEECIEGFRINASLFAQLGRKVAEA
;
A
#
# COMPACT_ATOMS: atom_id res chain seq x y z
N MET A 1 -23.75 35.30 3.59
CA MET A 1 -22.69 34.43 4.15
C MET A 1 -23.39 33.33 4.93
N THR A 2 -23.57 32.17 4.31
CA THR A 2 -24.08 30.99 5.02
C THR A 2 -22.87 30.29 5.59
N ILE A 3 -22.75 30.32 6.92
CA ILE A 3 -21.71 29.63 7.68
C ILE A 3 -22.12 28.16 7.69
N THR A 4 -21.46 27.33 6.89
CA THR A 4 -21.61 25.87 6.94
C THR A 4 -21.05 25.39 8.27
N ALA A 5 -21.88 24.72 9.08
CA ALA A 5 -21.44 24.12 10.33
C ALA A 5 -20.38 23.04 10.05
N PRO A 6 -19.42 22.82 10.96
CA PRO A 6 -18.46 21.74 10.80
C PRO A 6 -19.20 20.41 10.87
N GLU A 7 -19.14 19.63 9.79
CA GLU A 7 -19.62 18.26 9.71
C GLU A 7 -19.02 17.43 10.87
N THR A 8 -19.88 16.66 11.51
CA THR A 8 -19.55 15.79 12.64
C THR A 8 -18.59 14.70 12.17
N THR A 9 -17.77 14.14 13.07
CA THR A 9 -16.76 13.11 12.75
C THR A 9 -17.30 11.83 12.08
N GLN A 10 -18.63 11.66 12.00
CA GLN A 10 -19.31 10.55 11.34
C GLN A 10 -19.69 10.85 9.86
N GLU A 11 -19.48 12.08 9.39
CA GLU A 11 -19.77 12.53 8.01
C GLU A 11 -18.52 12.58 7.11
N ARG A 12 -17.31 12.45 7.68
CA ARG A 12 -16.05 12.48 6.92
C ARG A 12 -15.83 11.19 6.13
N PHE A 13 -15.57 11.32 4.84
CA PHE A 13 -15.36 10.18 3.96
C PHE A 13 -14.15 9.33 4.34
N SER A 14 -13.04 9.94 4.76
CA SER A 14 -11.85 9.22 5.22
C SER A 14 -12.14 8.32 6.44
N ALA A 15 -13.03 8.76 7.34
CA ALA A 15 -13.48 7.97 8.48
C ALA A 15 -14.37 6.81 8.05
N ARG A 16 -15.33 7.07 7.14
CA ARG A 16 -16.17 6.03 6.53
C ARG A 16 -15.34 4.98 5.81
N LEU A 17 -14.40 5.39 4.97
CA LEU A 17 -13.49 4.50 4.23
C LEU A 17 -12.71 3.59 5.20
N LYS A 18 -12.12 4.17 6.24
CA LYS A 18 -11.40 3.41 7.26
C LYS A 18 -12.30 2.36 7.92
N GLU A 19 -13.49 2.74 8.36
CA GLU A 19 -14.42 1.81 9.01
C GLU A 19 -14.87 0.69 8.05
N SER A 20 -15.24 1.04 6.82
CA SER A 20 -15.67 0.07 5.79
C SER A 20 -14.57 -0.94 5.45
N THR A 21 -13.30 -0.55 5.51
CA THR A 21 -12.16 -1.42 5.23
C THR A 21 -11.61 -2.18 6.44
N LYS A 22 -12.11 -1.91 7.65
CA LYS A 22 -11.51 -2.41 8.89
C LYS A 22 -11.42 -3.94 8.94
N HIS A 23 -12.52 -4.64 8.65
CA HIS A 23 -12.54 -6.10 8.73
C HIS A 23 -11.58 -6.76 7.72
N VAL A 24 -11.49 -6.23 6.49
CA VAL A 24 -10.60 -6.78 5.47
C VAL A 24 -9.13 -6.40 5.70
N HIS A 25 -8.88 -5.24 6.30
CA HIS A 25 -7.57 -4.84 6.79
C HIS A 25 -7.10 -5.80 7.89
N ASP A 26 -7.93 -6.03 8.92
CA ASP A 26 -7.62 -6.92 10.04
C ASP A 26 -7.33 -8.34 9.53
N ASN A 27 -8.13 -8.87 8.59
CA ASN A 27 -7.89 -10.20 8.01
C ASN A 27 -6.56 -10.30 7.23
N ALA A 28 -6.14 -9.22 6.55
CA ALA A 28 -4.86 -9.21 5.84
C ALA A 28 -3.68 -9.17 6.81
N GLU A 29 -3.76 -8.36 7.87
CA GLU A 29 -2.73 -8.27 8.92
C GLU A 29 -2.61 -9.57 9.73
N HIS A 30 -3.73 -10.27 9.97
CA HIS A 30 -3.79 -11.57 10.67
C HIS A 30 -3.58 -12.78 9.74
N SER A 31 -3.03 -12.57 8.55
CA SER A 31 -2.61 -13.70 7.72
C SER A 31 -1.45 -14.44 8.39
N THR A 32 -1.47 -15.77 8.38
CA THR A 32 -0.43 -16.61 9.02
C THR A 32 0.99 -16.19 8.60
N PHE A 33 1.19 -15.87 7.32
CA PHE A 33 2.48 -15.37 6.84
C PHE A 33 2.93 -14.08 7.53
N MET A 34 2.03 -13.10 7.69
CA MET A 34 2.38 -11.84 8.37
C MET A 34 2.56 -12.04 9.88
N GLU A 35 1.74 -12.87 10.51
CA GLU A 35 1.91 -13.22 11.93
C GLU A 35 3.25 -13.90 12.19
N ASP A 36 3.64 -14.88 11.36
CA ASP A 36 4.92 -15.57 11.48
C ASP A 36 6.10 -14.62 11.16
N LEU A 37 5.97 -13.77 10.13
CA LEU A 37 7.00 -12.81 9.74
C LEU A 37 7.24 -11.80 10.87
N MET A 38 6.16 -11.23 11.42
CA MET A 38 6.23 -10.23 12.49
C MET A 38 6.59 -10.85 13.84
N GLY A 39 6.23 -12.11 14.07
CA GLY A 39 6.52 -12.88 15.28
C GLY A 39 7.96 -13.42 15.35
N GLY A 40 8.71 -13.39 14.25
CA GLY A 40 10.09 -13.89 14.20
C GLY A 40 10.21 -15.38 13.89
N SER A 41 9.14 -16.01 13.38
CA SER A 41 9.09 -17.44 13.06
C SER A 41 9.50 -17.76 11.62
N LEU A 42 9.78 -16.74 10.80
CA LEU A 42 10.29 -16.90 9.44
C LEU A 42 11.79 -16.57 9.37
N ASN A 43 12.25 -16.00 8.25
CA ASN A 43 13.65 -15.67 7.99
C ASN A 43 13.77 -14.57 6.93
N THR A 44 15.01 -14.14 6.66
CA THR A 44 15.33 -13.15 5.63
C THR A 44 14.83 -13.53 4.23
N GLU A 45 14.86 -14.80 3.86
CA GLU A 45 14.37 -15.29 2.56
C GLU A 45 12.84 -15.07 2.42
N ALA A 46 12.08 -15.28 3.49
CA ALA A 46 10.64 -14.99 3.50
C ALA A 46 10.36 -13.49 3.31
N TYR A 47 11.14 -12.62 3.94
CA TYR A 47 11.05 -11.17 3.73
C TYR A 47 11.44 -10.77 2.30
N LEU A 48 12.52 -11.35 1.78
CA LEU A 48 12.97 -11.13 0.40
C LEU A 48 11.89 -11.51 -0.62
N ARG A 49 11.25 -12.67 -0.44
CA ARG A 49 10.12 -13.11 -1.27
C ARG A 49 8.94 -12.15 -1.20
N LEU A 50 8.63 -11.59 -0.03
CA LEU A 50 7.57 -10.58 0.11
C LEU A 50 7.87 -9.33 -0.73
N ILE A 51 9.07 -8.76 -0.57
CA ILE A 51 9.40 -7.50 -1.26
C ILE A 51 9.62 -7.70 -2.77
N ASN A 52 10.04 -8.89 -3.22
CA ASN A 52 10.02 -9.26 -4.63
C ASN A 52 8.62 -9.14 -5.24
N GLN A 53 7.57 -9.56 -4.51
CA GLN A 53 6.20 -9.40 -4.98
C GLN A 53 5.74 -7.94 -4.95
N TYR A 54 6.20 -7.16 -3.97
CA TYR A 54 5.90 -5.73 -3.90
C TYR A 54 6.44 -4.95 -5.09
N VAL A 55 7.63 -5.26 -5.63
CA VAL A 55 8.16 -4.56 -6.82
C VAL A 55 7.13 -4.49 -7.94
N HIS A 56 6.52 -5.62 -8.31
CA HIS A 56 5.52 -5.67 -9.37
C HIS A 56 4.30 -4.78 -9.07
N ILE A 57 3.82 -4.79 -7.83
CA ILE A 57 2.65 -4.02 -7.38
C ILE A 57 2.94 -2.52 -7.43
N TYR A 58 4.09 -2.10 -6.91
CA TYR A 58 4.47 -0.68 -6.90
C TYR A 58 4.77 -0.16 -8.29
N GLU A 59 5.43 -0.94 -9.16
CA GLU A 59 5.63 -0.53 -10.56
C GLU A 59 4.31 -0.31 -11.29
N ALA A 60 3.31 -1.16 -11.05
CA ALA A 60 1.98 -0.96 -11.63
C ALA A 60 1.29 0.29 -11.07
N LEU A 61 1.36 0.50 -9.75
CA LEU A 61 0.75 1.66 -9.09
C LEU A 61 1.41 2.97 -9.54
N GLU A 62 2.74 2.98 -9.63
CA GLU A 62 3.53 4.14 -10.00
C GLU A 62 3.38 4.48 -11.49
N ALA A 63 3.22 3.48 -12.37
CA ALA A 63 2.90 3.73 -13.77
C ALA A 63 1.52 4.40 -13.95
N VAL A 64 0.52 3.99 -13.17
CA VAL A 64 -0.79 4.66 -13.17
C VAL A 64 -0.70 6.05 -12.53
N SER A 65 0.10 6.20 -11.47
CA SER A 65 0.39 7.51 -10.86
C SER A 65 1.04 8.46 -11.86
N GLU A 66 2.01 7.98 -12.66
CA GLU A 66 2.64 8.75 -13.72
C GLU A 66 1.64 9.20 -14.78
N HIS A 67 0.71 8.34 -15.19
CA HIS A 67 -0.38 8.72 -16.08
C HIS A 67 -1.21 9.87 -15.50
N TYR A 68 -1.64 9.79 -14.24
CA TYR A 68 -2.41 10.87 -13.59
C TYR A 68 -1.58 12.13 -13.29
N ARG A 69 -0.25 12.03 -13.20
CA ARG A 69 0.63 13.22 -13.16
C ARG A 69 0.67 13.91 -14.52
N ALA A 70 0.66 13.16 -15.61
CA ALA A 70 0.64 13.69 -16.98
C ALA A 70 -0.73 14.25 -17.37
N GLU A 71 -1.81 13.65 -16.86
CA GLU A 71 -3.20 14.07 -17.08
C GLU A 71 -3.90 14.37 -15.74
N PRO A 72 -3.53 15.47 -15.05
CA PRO A 72 -4.04 15.78 -13.73
C PRO A 72 -5.53 16.13 -13.78
N SER A 73 -6.25 15.69 -12.74
CA SER A 73 -7.62 16.08 -12.47
C SER A 73 -7.74 16.63 -11.05
N PRO A 74 -8.81 17.40 -10.73
CA PRO A 74 -9.06 17.83 -9.35
C PRO A 74 -9.15 16.70 -8.33
N ILE A 75 -9.42 15.46 -8.77
CA ILE A 75 -9.47 14.27 -7.91
C ILE A 75 -8.06 13.74 -7.62
N THR A 76 -7.16 13.71 -8.61
CA THR A 76 -5.87 13.00 -8.51
C THR A 76 -4.68 13.89 -8.22
N GLU A 77 -4.69 15.13 -8.72
CA GLU A 77 -3.59 16.09 -8.58
C GLU A 77 -3.08 16.26 -7.13
N PRO A 78 -3.95 16.34 -6.09
CA PRO A 78 -3.48 16.50 -4.72
C PRO A 78 -2.76 15.27 -4.14
N PHE A 79 -2.90 14.10 -4.78
CA PHE A 79 -2.37 12.83 -4.28
C PHE A 79 -1.10 12.40 -5.00
N THR A 80 -0.89 12.82 -6.24
CA THR A 80 0.20 12.36 -7.12
C THR A 80 1.49 13.18 -6.97
N HIS A 81 1.77 13.69 -5.78
CA HIS A 81 3.01 14.46 -5.53
C HIS A 81 4.25 13.56 -5.44
N PRO A 82 5.46 14.07 -5.78
CA PRO A 82 6.71 13.33 -5.65
C PRO A 82 6.99 12.85 -4.22
N GLY A 83 7.80 11.80 -4.08
CA GLY A 83 8.29 11.29 -2.79
C GLY A 83 7.52 10.10 -2.21
N LEU A 84 6.46 9.65 -2.87
CA LEU A 84 5.71 8.43 -2.51
C LEU A 84 6.23 7.18 -3.23
N ASP A 85 6.65 7.29 -4.48
CA ASP A 85 7.12 6.18 -5.31
C ASP A 85 8.17 5.32 -4.57
N ARG A 86 7.97 4.00 -4.52
CA ARG A 86 8.72 2.99 -3.76
C ARG A 86 9.43 1.95 -4.63
N ALA A 87 9.04 1.73 -5.89
CA ALA A 87 9.57 0.61 -6.68
C ALA A 87 11.11 0.61 -6.75
N GLU A 88 11.72 1.78 -6.97
CA GLU A 88 13.18 1.91 -7.00
C GLU A 88 13.85 1.57 -5.66
N TYR A 89 13.24 2.00 -4.55
CA TYR A 89 13.71 1.69 -3.20
C TYR A 89 13.58 0.19 -2.90
N ILE A 90 12.47 -0.43 -3.29
CA ILE A 90 12.27 -1.88 -3.10
C ILE A 90 13.31 -2.67 -3.92
N ARG A 91 13.61 -2.25 -5.15
CA ARG A 91 14.68 -2.86 -5.97
C ARG A 91 16.06 -2.68 -5.33
N ALA A 92 16.33 -1.54 -4.71
CA ALA A 92 17.57 -1.32 -3.96
C ALA A 92 17.65 -2.22 -2.71
N ASP A 93 16.53 -2.38 -2.00
CA ASP A 93 16.45 -3.24 -0.82
C ASP A 93 16.71 -4.71 -1.16
N ILE A 94 16.15 -5.19 -2.28
CA ILE A 94 16.39 -6.55 -2.80
C ILE A 94 17.87 -6.79 -3.10
N ARG A 95 18.54 -5.82 -3.74
CA ARG A 95 20.00 -5.90 -3.98
C ARG A 95 20.80 -5.88 -2.69
N ALA A 96 20.42 -5.05 -1.72
CA ALA A 96 21.07 -4.98 -0.42
C ALA A 96 20.95 -6.30 0.38
N LEU A 97 19.95 -7.13 0.09
CA LEU A 97 19.81 -8.49 0.62
C LEU A 97 20.59 -9.56 -0.16
N GLY A 98 21.35 -9.16 -1.19
CA GLY A 98 22.22 -10.05 -1.96
C GLY A 98 21.57 -10.69 -3.20
N GLN A 99 20.39 -10.26 -3.61
CA GLN A 99 19.78 -10.67 -4.88
C GLN A 99 20.13 -9.66 -5.99
N ASP A 100 21.21 -9.94 -6.71
CA ASP A 100 21.70 -9.13 -7.85
C ASP A 100 21.14 -9.57 -9.22
N GLY A 101 20.05 -10.34 -9.22
CA GLY A 101 19.45 -10.94 -10.42
C GLY A 101 18.02 -10.49 -10.70
N ASP A 102 17.29 -11.33 -11.44
CA ASP A 102 15.89 -11.09 -11.78
C ASP A 102 15.01 -11.06 -10.52
N ILE A 103 13.97 -10.22 -10.56
CA ILE A 103 12.91 -10.23 -9.56
C ILE A 103 12.11 -11.53 -9.71
N ASP A 104 11.72 -12.15 -8.59
CA ASP A 104 10.88 -13.34 -8.63
C ASP A 104 9.66 -13.12 -9.52
N ALA A 105 9.29 -14.15 -10.28
CA ALA A 105 8.05 -14.12 -11.05
C ALA A 105 6.86 -13.79 -10.13
N PRO A 106 5.88 -13.01 -10.61
CA PRO A 106 4.71 -12.67 -9.82
C PRO A 106 3.92 -13.94 -9.48
N LEU A 107 3.56 -14.09 -8.22
CA LEU A 107 2.57 -15.07 -7.79
C LEU A 107 1.21 -14.77 -8.44
N PRO A 108 0.31 -15.77 -8.57
CA PRO A 108 -1.03 -15.53 -9.13
C PRO A 108 -1.77 -14.34 -8.51
N ALA A 109 -1.72 -14.16 -7.18
CA ALA A 109 -2.34 -13.00 -6.53
C ALA A 109 -1.64 -11.68 -6.87
N THR A 110 -0.30 -11.69 -7.03
CA THR A 110 0.46 -10.52 -7.44
C THR A 110 0.08 -10.10 -8.86
N ALA A 111 -0.01 -11.05 -9.79
CA ALA A 111 -0.42 -10.80 -11.16
C ALA A 111 -1.86 -10.26 -11.22
N GLU A 112 -2.79 -10.87 -10.47
CA GLU A 112 -4.16 -10.36 -10.31
C GLU A 112 -4.17 -8.91 -9.82
N TYR A 113 -3.35 -8.60 -8.81
CA TYR A 113 -3.31 -7.25 -8.25
C TYR A 113 -2.76 -6.22 -9.25
N VAL A 114 -1.69 -6.57 -9.96
CA VAL A 114 -1.06 -5.73 -10.99
C VAL A 114 -2.06 -5.39 -12.08
N GLU A 115 -2.77 -6.38 -12.62
CA GLU A 115 -3.77 -6.16 -13.66
C GLU A 115 -4.93 -5.29 -13.17
N ARG A 116 -5.34 -5.49 -11.91
CA ARG A 116 -6.40 -4.69 -11.29
C ARG A 116 -5.99 -3.22 -11.13
N ILE A 117 -4.77 -2.96 -10.65
CA ILE A 117 -4.22 -1.60 -10.56
C ILE A 117 -4.18 -0.94 -11.94
N ARG A 118 -3.65 -1.64 -12.95
CA ARG A 118 -3.58 -1.12 -14.33
C ARG A 118 -4.95 -0.77 -14.92
N ALA A 119 -5.98 -1.54 -14.59
CA ALA A 119 -7.34 -1.28 -15.04
C ALA A 119 -7.92 0.05 -14.50
N THR A 120 -7.31 0.67 -13.48
CA THR A 120 -7.75 1.95 -12.90
C THR A 120 -7.28 3.20 -13.65
N ILE A 121 -6.57 3.04 -14.79
CA ILE A 121 -6.02 4.17 -15.55
C ILE A 121 -7.06 5.21 -16.00
N ASN A 122 -8.34 4.81 -16.13
CA ASN A 122 -9.46 5.70 -16.48
C ASN A 122 -10.49 5.85 -15.35
N SER A 123 -10.14 5.50 -14.11
CA SER A 123 -11.03 5.49 -12.94
C SER A 123 -10.31 6.07 -11.73
N PRO A 124 -10.27 7.43 -11.59
CA PRO A 124 -9.43 8.09 -10.60
C PRO A 124 -9.78 7.69 -9.17
N GLU A 125 -11.06 7.50 -8.85
CA GLU A 125 -11.50 7.03 -7.54
C GLU A 125 -10.99 5.62 -7.21
N ARG A 126 -10.94 4.71 -8.20
CA ARG A 126 -10.41 3.35 -8.02
C ARG A 126 -8.88 3.35 -7.91
N TYR A 127 -8.19 4.22 -8.64
CA TYR A 127 -6.77 4.45 -8.45
C TYR A 127 -6.46 4.93 -7.02
N LEU A 128 -7.22 5.91 -6.52
CA LEU A 128 -7.05 6.42 -5.14
C LEU A 128 -7.26 5.33 -4.10
N ALA A 129 -8.05 4.29 -4.37
CA ALA A 129 -8.22 3.15 -3.48
C ALA A 129 -6.89 2.39 -3.27
N HIS A 130 -6.19 2.04 -4.34
CA HIS A 130 -4.89 1.35 -4.26
C HIS A 130 -3.79 2.25 -3.71
N HIS A 131 -3.81 3.53 -4.09
CA HIS A 131 -2.89 4.54 -3.56
C HIS A 131 -3.05 4.69 -2.03
N TYR A 132 -4.30 4.80 -1.55
CA TYR A 132 -4.63 4.81 -0.13
C TYR A 132 -4.14 3.55 0.56
N LEU A 133 -4.50 2.37 0.04
CA LEU A 133 -4.20 1.09 0.66
C LEU A 133 -2.70 0.89 0.84
N ARG A 134 -1.89 1.12 -0.20
CA ARG A 134 -0.44 0.88 -0.15
C ARG A 134 0.27 1.93 0.71
N TYR A 135 0.18 3.21 0.36
CA TYR A 135 1.04 4.22 0.97
C TYR A 135 0.68 4.51 2.44
N LEU A 136 -0.61 4.53 2.81
CA LEU A 136 -0.96 4.69 4.22
C LEU A 136 -0.70 3.42 5.03
N GLY A 137 -0.71 2.25 4.40
CA GLY A 137 -0.22 1.00 4.98
C GLY A 137 1.27 1.09 5.32
N ASP A 138 2.10 1.55 4.40
CA ASP A 138 3.55 1.68 4.58
C ASP A 138 3.92 2.69 5.68
N LEU A 139 3.18 3.80 5.75
CA LEU A 139 3.30 4.84 6.78
C LEU A 139 2.64 4.46 8.12
N SER A 140 2.02 3.28 8.21
CA SER A 140 1.40 2.74 9.41
C SER A 140 2.02 1.39 9.79
N GLY A 141 1.43 0.27 9.38
CA GLY A 141 1.93 -1.08 9.69
C GLY A 141 3.32 -1.35 9.12
N GLY A 142 3.68 -0.76 7.96
CA GLY A 142 5.00 -0.92 7.35
C GLY A 142 6.16 -0.49 8.27
N GLN A 143 5.94 0.51 9.13
CA GLN A 143 6.95 0.92 10.11
C GLN A 143 7.20 -0.15 11.19
N ALA A 144 6.15 -0.88 11.58
CA ALA A 144 6.27 -2.02 12.48
C ALA A 144 6.98 -3.19 11.79
N VAL A 145 6.65 -3.46 10.52
CA VAL A 145 7.36 -4.46 9.70
C VAL A 145 8.86 -4.16 9.68
N ALA A 146 9.26 -2.95 9.30
CA ALA A 146 10.67 -2.54 9.26
C ALA A 146 11.40 -2.78 10.60
N ALA A 147 10.78 -2.38 11.72
CA ALA A 147 11.35 -2.57 13.04
C ALA A 147 11.49 -4.04 13.43
N LEU A 148 10.47 -4.86 13.12
CA LEU A 148 10.43 -6.27 13.51
C LEU A 148 11.34 -7.14 12.65
N VAL A 149 11.42 -6.92 11.34
CA VAL A 149 12.35 -7.68 10.48
C VAL A 149 13.82 -7.36 10.81
N THR A 150 14.12 -6.11 11.18
CA THR A 150 15.43 -5.74 11.74
C THR A 150 15.72 -6.53 13.01
N ARG A 151 14.77 -6.55 13.95
CA ARG A 151 14.92 -7.20 15.26
C ARG A 151 15.03 -8.72 15.17
N HIS A 152 14.21 -9.36 14.35
CA HIS A 152 14.08 -10.82 14.31
C HIS A 152 15.06 -11.48 13.36
N TYR A 153 15.38 -10.83 12.23
CA TYR A 153 16.16 -11.45 11.15
C TYR A 153 17.47 -10.70 10.86
N GLY A 154 17.74 -9.60 11.58
CA GLY A 154 18.95 -8.80 11.36
C GLY A 154 18.99 -8.10 10.00
N ILE A 155 17.82 -7.83 9.40
CA ILE A 155 17.74 -7.09 8.12
C ILE A 155 18.42 -5.73 8.29
N PRO A 156 19.40 -5.39 7.45
CA PRO A 156 20.17 -4.18 7.62
C PRO A 156 19.37 -2.94 7.18
N ALA A 157 19.76 -1.78 7.70
CA ALA A 157 19.04 -0.52 7.52
C ALA A 157 18.93 -0.08 6.04
N GLU A 158 19.92 -0.44 5.23
CA GLU A 158 20.03 -0.22 3.79
C GLU A 158 19.14 -1.14 2.95
N ALA A 159 18.61 -2.22 3.53
CA ALA A 159 17.64 -3.14 2.91
C ALA A 159 16.19 -2.84 3.34
N LEU A 160 15.94 -1.65 3.87
CA LEU A 160 14.65 -1.18 4.39
C LEU A 160 14.33 0.24 3.92
N SER A 161 14.93 0.66 2.81
CA SER A 161 14.76 1.99 2.25
C SER A 161 13.33 2.24 1.76
N MET A 162 12.57 1.21 1.38
CA MET A 162 11.15 1.36 1.01
C MET A 162 10.31 2.01 2.12
N TYR A 163 10.64 1.76 3.39
CA TYR A 163 9.90 2.30 4.53
C TYR A 163 10.35 3.72 4.93
N ARG A 164 11.37 4.28 4.28
CA ARG A 164 11.92 5.61 4.55
C ARG A 164 11.38 6.63 3.54
N PHE A 165 10.42 7.42 4.00
CA PHE A 165 9.84 8.52 3.21
C PHE A 165 10.53 9.85 3.56
N THR A 166 11.76 10.04 3.09
CA THR A 166 12.60 11.20 3.45
C THR A 166 12.11 12.53 2.89
N GLU A 167 11.31 12.49 1.83
CA GLU A 167 10.76 13.68 1.16
C GLU A 167 9.40 14.10 1.74
N LEU A 168 8.80 13.26 2.58
CA LEU A 168 7.49 13.53 3.17
C LEU A 168 7.61 14.15 4.57
N PRO A 169 6.59 14.91 5.02
CA PRO A 169 6.43 15.24 6.42
C PRO A 169 6.41 14.00 7.31
N LYS A 170 6.52 14.22 8.62
CA LYS A 170 6.40 13.13 9.61
C LYS A 170 5.14 12.29 9.35
N PRO A 171 5.18 10.95 9.49
CA PRO A 171 4.09 10.07 9.07
C PRO A 171 2.70 10.45 9.59
N LYS A 172 2.61 10.92 10.85
CA LYS A 172 1.35 11.43 11.41
C LYS A 172 0.81 12.62 10.62
N VAL A 173 1.64 13.63 10.36
CA VAL A 173 1.28 14.85 9.63
C VAL A 173 0.85 14.53 8.21
N PHE A 174 1.63 13.68 7.51
CA PHE A 174 1.29 13.27 6.16
C PHE A 174 -0.05 12.52 6.10
N LYS A 175 -0.26 11.53 6.99
CA LYS A 175 -1.52 10.76 7.01
C LYS A 175 -2.72 11.61 7.39
N ASP A 176 -2.56 12.58 8.27
CA ASP A 176 -3.65 13.50 8.64
C ASP A 176 -4.01 14.39 7.44
N GLY A 177 -3.01 14.93 6.72
CA GLY A 177 -3.23 15.68 5.48
C GLY A 177 -3.85 14.84 4.37
N TYR A 178 -3.41 13.58 4.18
CA TYR A 178 -3.99 12.67 3.20
C TYR A 178 -5.49 12.44 3.45
N ARG A 179 -5.89 12.28 4.71
CA ARG A 179 -7.31 12.10 5.07
C ARG A 179 -8.13 13.35 4.79
N GLU A 180 -7.56 14.52 5.06
CA GLU A 180 -8.19 15.80 4.72
C GLU A 180 -8.35 15.95 3.20
N LEU A 181 -7.39 15.50 2.39
CA LEU A 181 -7.55 15.45 0.94
C LEU A 181 -8.69 14.52 0.51
N LEU A 182 -8.82 13.33 1.10
CA LEU A 182 -9.94 12.41 0.82
C LEU A 182 -11.30 13.00 1.21
N ASP A 183 -11.37 13.70 2.34
CA ASP A 183 -12.60 14.34 2.81
C ASP A 183 -13.07 15.42 1.82
N ASN A 184 -12.12 16.22 1.31
CA ASN A 184 -12.38 17.34 0.41
C ASN A 184 -12.36 17.00 -1.10
N ALA A 185 -11.99 15.76 -1.47
CA ALA A 185 -11.93 15.36 -2.87
C ALA A 185 -13.31 15.52 -3.54
N PRO A 186 -13.39 16.07 -4.77
CA PRO A 186 -14.64 16.32 -5.48
C PRO A 186 -15.21 15.03 -6.11
N LEU A 187 -15.39 14.00 -5.27
CA LEU A 187 -15.97 12.70 -5.63
C LEU A 187 -17.48 12.73 -5.47
N THR A 188 -18.22 12.18 -6.45
CA THR A 188 -19.65 11.88 -6.27
C THR A 188 -19.83 10.75 -5.27
N ASP A 189 -21.06 10.56 -4.79
CA ASP A 189 -21.37 9.46 -3.87
C ASP A 189 -21.12 8.08 -4.51
N GLU A 190 -21.39 7.94 -5.81
CA GLU A 190 -21.08 6.73 -6.57
C GLU A 190 -19.57 6.48 -6.65
N GLN A 191 -18.77 7.52 -6.85
CA GLN A 191 -17.31 7.40 -6.87
C GLN A 191 -16.74 7.07 -5.49
N ARG A 192 -17.32 7.64 -4.42
CA ARG A 192 -16.96 7.32 -3.04
C ARG A 192 -17.25 5.85 -2.73
N GLU A 193 -18.38 5.31 -3.19
CA GLU A 193 -18.69 3.89 -3.05
C GLU A 193 -17.73 3.02 -3.87
N ALA A 194 -17.47 3.38 -5.12
CA ALA A 194 -16.53 2.65 -5.97
C ALA A 194 -15.11 2.59 -5.38
N LEU A 195 -14.65 3.66 -4.73
CA LEU A 195 -13.37 3.68 -4.00
C LEU A 195 -13.39 2.72 -2.81
N ILE A 196 -14.46 2.70 -2.02
CA ILE A 196 -14.59 1.77 -0.88
C ILE A 196 -14.58 0.32 -1.37
N GLU A 197 -15.38 -0.01 -2.37
CA GLU A 197 -15.44 -1.35 -2.97
C GLU A 197 -14.06 -1.79 -3.50
N GLU A 198 -13.36 -0.88 -4.17
CA GLU A 198 -12.04 -1.15 -4.74
C GLU A 198 -10.97 -1.36 -3.65
N CYS A 199 -11.04 -0.59 -2.56
CA CYS A 199 -10.20 -0.80 -1.38
C CYS A 199 -10.44 -2.19 -0.78
N ILE A 200 -11.71 -2.60 -0.64
CA ILE A 200 -12.08 -3.90 -0.10
C ILE A 200 -11.48 -5.04 -0.93
N GLU A 201 -11.59 -4.94 -2.26
CA GLU A 201 -10.96 -5.92 -3.13
C GLU A 201 -9.43 -5.90 -3.00
N GLY A 202 -8.82 -4.70 -3.00
CA GLY A 202 -7.38 -4.57 -2.82
C GLY A 202 -6.90 -5.32 -1.57
N PHE A 203 -7.62 -5.20 -0.44
CA PHE A 203 -7.31 -5.95 0.78
C PHE A 203 -7.51 -7.46 0.60
N ARG A 204 -8.58 -7.90 -0.07
CA ARG A 204 -8.79 -9.33 -0.38
C ARG A 204 -7.63 -9.92 -1.18
N ILE A 205 -7.14 -9.20 -2.19
CA ILE A 205 -6.03 -9.64 -3.02
C ILE A 205 -4.71 -9.65 -2.23
N ASN A 206 -4.46 -8.64 -1.37
CA ASN A 206 -3.29 -8.66 -0.47
C ASN A 206 -3.33 -9.86 0.49
N ALA A 207 -4.50 -10.19 1.06
CA ALA A 207 -4.64 -11.38 1.90
C ALA A 207 -4.34 -12.68 1.12
N SER A 208 -4.80 -12.77 -0.14
CA SER A 208 -4.47 -13.89 -1.04
C SER A 208 -2.97 -13.98 -1.32
N LEU A 209 -2.29 -12.85 -1.54
CA LEU A 209 -0.84 -12.78 -1.70
C LEU A 209 -0.12 -13.34 -0.46
N PHE A 210 -0.49 -12.90 0.74
CA PHE A 210 0.13 -13.40 1.97
C PHE A 210 -0.11 -14.90 2.17
N ALA A 211 -1.32 -15.40 1.89
CA ALA A 211 -1.60 -16.83 1.91
C ALA A 211 -0.73 -17.61 0.91
N GLN A 212 -0.49 -17.07 -0.28
CA GLN A 212 0.38 -17.69 -1.29
C GLN A 212 1.84 -17.69 -0.86
N LEU A 213 2.31 -16.62 -0.21
CA LEU A 213 3.67 -16.54 0.33
C LEU A 213 3.92 -17.59 1.43
N GLY A 214 2.94 -17.80 2.32
CA GLY A 214 3.00 -18.77 3.41
C GLY A 214 3.10 -20.23 2.94
N ARG A 215 2.49 -20.60 1.81
CA ARG A 215 2.51 -22.00 1.31
C ARG A 215 3.90 -22.52 0.96
N LYS A 216 4.80 -21.67 0.46
CA LYS A 216 6.17 -22.08 0.08
C LYS A 216 7.14 -22.18 1.26
N VAL A 217 6.78 -21.68 2.45
CA VAL A 217 7.64 -21.83 3.65
C VAL A 217 7.51 -23.23 4.25
N ALA A 218 6.36 -23.89 4.08
CA ALA A 218 6.08 -25.21 4.65
C ALA A 218 6.80 -26.40 3.97
N GLU A 219 7.62 -26.15 2.94
CA GLU A 219 8.35 -27.19 2.18
C GLU A 219 9.87 -27.16 2.41
N ALA A 220 10.37 -26.41 3.40
CA ALA A 220 11.78 -26.37 3.81
C ALA A 220 12.00 -27.03 5.18
#